data_AF-A0A5N7MP02-F1
#
_entry.id   AF-A0A5N7MP02-F1
#
_cell.length_a   1.000
_cell.length_b   1.000
_cell.length_c   1.000
_cell.angle_alpha   90.00
_cell.angle_beta   90.00
_cell.angle_gamma   90.00
#
_symmetry.space_group_name_H-M   'P 1'
#
loop_
_entity.id
_entity.type
_entity.pdbx_description
1 polymer ?
#
loop_
_entity_poly.entity_id
_entity_poly.type
_entity_poly.pdbx_seq_one_letter_code
_entity_poly.pdbx_strand_id
1 'polypeptide(L)'
;MPRHFEPSEGLIEGLYLPQLAWDVFHRENIQTIDQLRAVAGQLERFDGIGSKTAQAIRLELDRVAAPGEQTSGEGQLSAWAA
;
A
#
# COMPACT_ATOMS: atom_id res chain seq x y z
N MET A 1 -20.17 6.90 16.24
CA MET A 1 -19.00 7.44 15.51
C MET A 1 -18.60 6.43 14.45
N PRO A 2 -18.80 6.70 13.14
CA PRO A 2 -18.25 5.83 12.11
C PRO A 2 -16.73 6.01 12.14
N ARG A 3 -15.98 4.90 12.27
CA ARG A 3 -14.52 4.92 12.15
C ARG A 3 -14.21 5.14 10.68
N HIS A 4 -14.16 6.41 10.27
CA HIS A 4 -13.75 6.81 8.93
C HIS A 4 -12.30 6.38 8.77
N PHE A 5 -12.09 5.34 7.99
CA PHE A 5 -10.79 4.89 7.56
C PHE A 5 -10.41 5.84 6.42
N GLU A 6 -9.86 7.00 6.74
CA GLU A 6 -9.33 7.89 5.71
C GLU A 6 -8.11 7.20 5.13
N PRO A 7 -8.13 6.83 3.84
CA PRO A 7 -6.95 6.29 3.20
C PRO A 7 -5.92 7.42 3.09
N SER A 8 -4.93 7.42 3.98
CA SER A 8 -3.76 8.26 3.79
C SER A 8 -2.91 7.60 2.71
N GLU A 9 -2.68 8.33 1.62
CA GLU A 9 -1.63 8.03 0.65
C GLU A 9 -0.30 8.07 1.41
N GLY A 10 0.18 6.93 1.88
CA GLY A 10 1.48 6.87 2.53
C GLY A 10 2.60 6.98 1.49
N LEU A 11 3.83 6.75 1.95
CA LEU A 11 5.05 6.82 1.13
C LEU A 11 5.05 5.91 -0.12
N ILE A 12 4.10 4.97 -0.22
CA ILE A 12 3.96 4.07 -1.37
C ILE A 12 2.72 4.46 -2.15
N GLU A 13 2.94 5.05 -3.33
CA GLU A 13 1.88 5.42 -4.27
C GLU A 13 1.02 4.20 -4.65
N GLY A 14 -0.30 4.39 -4.66
CA GLY A 14 -1.27 3.35 -5.05
C GLY A 14 -1.64 2.34 -3.97
N LEU A 15 -1.08 2.44 -2.75
CA LEU A 15 -1.36 1.53 -1.64
C LEU A 15 -2.31 2.18 -0.61
N TYR A 16 -3.54 1.68 -0.51
CA TYR A 16 -4.58 2.27 0.34
C TYR A 16 -4.63 1.58 1.70
N LEU A 17 -3.83 2.08 2.65
CA LEU A 17 -3.71 1.50 3.99
C LEU A 17 -4.16 2.44 5.11
N PRO A 18 -4.56 1.87 6.27
CA PRO A 18 -4.81 2.67 7.46
C PRO A 18 -3.57 3.43 7.91
N GLN A 19 -3.77 4.62 8.46
CA GLN A 19 -2.71 5.41 9.11
C GLN A 19 -1.95 4.61 10.18
N LEU A 20 -2.63 3.73 10.92
CA LEU A 20 -1.99 2.86 11.91
C LEU A 20 -0.97 1.89 11.28
N ALA A 21 -1.25 1.37 10.09
CA ALA A 21 -0.29 0.51 9.38
C ALA A 21 0.93 1.33 8.91
N TRP A 22 0.70 2.55 8.44
CA TRP A 22 1.78 3.47 8.08
C TRP A 22 2.70 3.82 9.25
N ASP A 23 2.15 4.03 10.45
CA ASP A 23 2.95 4.30 11.66
C ASP A 23 3.87 3.12 12.00
N VAL A 24 3.34 1.90 11.93
CA VAL A 24 4.13 0.67 12.14
C VAL A 24 5.24 0.54 11.11
N PHE A 25 4.94 0.80 9.83
CA PHE A 25 5.95 0.73 8.77
C PHE A 25 7.04 1.79 8.94
N HIS A 26 6.68 2.99 9.38
CA HIS A 26 7.64 4.04 9.70
C HIS A 26 8.58 3.63 10.84
N ARG A 27 8.06 2.98 11.89
CA ARG A 27 8.87 2.46 13.01
C ARG A 27 9.81 1.35 12.57
N GLU A 28 9.33 0.44 11.73
CA GLU A 28 10.07 -0.70 11.20
C GLU A 28 10.93 -0.35 9.96
N ASN A 29 10.99 0.93 9.59
CA ASN A 29 11.75 1.46 8.45
C ASN A 29 11.34 0.89 7.08
N ILE A 30 10.10 0.42 6.94
CA ILE A 30 9.56 -0.13 5.69
C ILE A 30 9.11 1.04 4.80
N GLN A 31 9.83 1.26 3.71
CA GLN A 31 9.56 2.37 2.78
C GLN A 31 9.20 1.95 1.36
N THR A 32 9.26 0.65 1.05
CA THR A 32 9.07 0.14 -0.33
C THR A 32 8.13 -1.06 -0.36
N ILE A 33 7.48 -1.30 -1.51
CA ILE A 33 6.61 -2.46 -1.72
C ILE A 33 7.36 -3.77 -1.51
N ASP A 34 8.62 -3.87 -1.95
CA ASP A 34 9.40 -5.10 -1.80
C ASP A 34 9.71 -5.40 -0.32
N GLN A 35 10.10 -4.39 0.46
CA GLN A 35 10.27 -4.53 1.91
C GLN A 35 8.96 -4.90 2.60
N LEU A 36 7.86 -4.26 2.21
CA LEU A 36 6.54 -4.56 2.75
C LEU A 36 6.10 -5.99 2.42
N ARG A 37 6.41 -6.49 1.21
CA ARG A 37 6.16 -7.86 0.78
C ARG A 37 7.01 -8.87 1.56
N ALA A 38 8.27 -8.54 1.82
CA ALA A 38 9.17 -9.37 2.61
C ALA A 38 8.65 -9.56 4.04
N VAL A 39 8.06 -8.53 4.64
CA VAL A 39 7.48 -8.60 6.00
C VAL A 39 6.00 -8.98 6.02
N ALA A 40 5.34 -9.12 4.86
CA ALA A 40 3.89 -9.36 4.78
C ALA A 40 3.43 -10.62 5.53
N GLY A 41 4.26 -11.65 5.55
CA GLY A 41 4.02 -12.89 6.31
C GLY A 41 4.22 -12.74 7.82
N GLN A 42 4.83 -11.64 8.27
CA GLN A 42 5.14 -11.35 9.67
C GLN A 42 4.32 -10.16 10.20
N LEU A 43 3.39 -9.61 9.41
CA LEU A 43 2.62 -8.43 9.79
C LEU A 43 1.87 -8.59 11.12
N GLU A 44 1.40 -9.80 11.41
CA GLU A 44 0.67 -10.14 12.65
C GLU A 44 1.57 -10.12 13.91
N ARG A 45 2.89 -10.03 13.74
CA ARG A 45 3.84 -9.88 14.86
C ARG A 45 4.06 -8.42 15.25
N PHE A 46 3.69 -7.46 14.40
CA PHE A 46 3.87 -6.06 14.75
C PHE A 46 2.82 -5.60 15.75
N ASP A 47 3.27 -4.94 16.81
CA ASP A 47 2.39 -4.32 17.79
C ASP A 47 1.51 -3.25 17.10
N GLY A 48 0.20 -3.40 17.20
CA GLY A 48 -0.77 -2.56 16.50
C GLY A 48 -1.31 -3.13 15.17
N ILE A 49 -0.74 -4.23 14.64
CA ILE A 49 -1.28 -4.91 13.46
C ILE A 49 -1.91 -6.25 13.84
N GLY A 50 -3.24 -6.26 13.92
CA GLY A 50 -4.00 -7.50 14.06
C GLY A 50 -4.16 -8.27 12.75
N SER A 51 -4.56 -9.53 12.84
CA SER A 51 -4.78 -10.43 11.68
C SER A 51 -5.66 -9.82 10.60
N LYS A 52 -6.70 -9.06 10.97
CA LYS A 52 -7.59 -8.38 10.03
C LYS A 52 -6.86 -7.28 9.22
N THR A 53 -6.03 -6.48 9.88
CA THR A 53 -5.22 -5.44 9.23
C THR A 53 -4.14 -6.07 8.37
N ALA A 54 -3.46 -7.11 8.86
CA ALA A 54 -2.47 -7.87 8.11
C ALA A 54 -3.05 -8.49 6.82
N GLN A 55 -4.30 -8.96 6.87
CA GLN A 55 -4.98 -9.51 5.69
C GLN A 55 -5.34 -8.41 4.68
N ALA A 56 -5.80 -7.25 5.14
CA ALA A 56 -6.07 -6.10 4.26
C ALA A 56 -4.81 -5.60 3.55
N ILE A 57 -3.68 -5.53 4.26
CA ILE A 57 -2.38 -5.16 3.67
C ILE A 57 -1.96 -6.18 2.60
N ARG A 58 -2.11 -7.48 2.87
CA ARG A 58 -1.81 -8.55 1.91
C ARG A 58 -2.66 -8.46 0.65
N LEU A 59 -3.94 -8.11 0.77
CA LEU A 59 -4.84 -7.92 -0.36
C LEU A 59 -4.43 -6.72 -1.23
N GLU A 60 -4.10 -5.58 -0.61
CA GLU A 60 -3.61 -4.41 -1.35
C GLU A 60 -2.24 -4.69 -2.00
N LEU A 61 -1.34 -5.40 -1.31
CA LEU A 61 -0.07 -5.86 -1.87
C LEU A 61 -0.27 -6.76 -3.09
N ASP A 62 -1.21 -7.70 -3.05
CA ASP A 62 -1.52 -8.58 -4.17
C ASP A 62 -2.10 -7.80 -5.35
N ARG A 63 -2.97 -6.82 -5.07
CA ARG A 63 -3.53 -5.91 -6.07
C ARG A 63 -2.46 -5.09 -6.80
N VAL A 64 -1.46 -4.55 -6.09
CA VAL A 64 -0.36 -3.79 -6.71
C VAL A 64 0.69 -4.71 -7.35
N ALA A 65 0.84 -5.95 -6.89
CA ALA A 65 1.77 -6.93 -7.45
C ALA A 65 1.22 -7.65 -8.68
N ALA A 66 -0.11 -7.67 -8.88
CA ALA A 66 -0.74 -8.20 -10.07
C ALA A 66 -0.27 -7.38 -11.29
N PRO A 67 0.44 -7.98 -12.27
CA PRO A 67 1.00 -7.28 -13.43
C PRO A 67 -0.07 -6.89 -14.47
N GLY A 68 -1.30 -6.61 -14.03
CA GLY A 68 -2.48 -6.56 -14.89
C GLY A 68 -3.01 -5.18 -15.25
N GLU A 69 -2.96 -4.18 -14.38
CA GLU A 69 -3.64 -2.89 -14.63
C GLU A 69 -2.97 -1.75 -13.84
N GLN A 70 -1.65 -1.63 -13.96
CA GLN A 70 -1.02 -0.32 -13.80
C GLN A 70 -0.90 0.25 -15.20
N THR A 71 -1.95 0.93 -15.66
CA THR A 71 -1.79 1.92 -16.72
C THR A 71 -0.70 2.88 -16.24
N SER A 72 0.52 2.65 -16.72
CA SER A 72 1.56 3.67 -16.76
C SER A 72 0.89 4.93 -17.26
N GLY A 73 0.77 5.92 -16.39
CA GLY A 73 0.58 7.29 -16.79
C GLY A 73 1.84 7.74 -17.52
N GLU A 74 2.09 7.23 -18.72
CA GLU A 74 3.09 7.74 -19.65
C GLU A 74 2.78 7.20 -21.05
N GLY A 75 2.11 8.02 -21.86
CA GLY A 75 1.73 7.64 -23.23
C GLY A 75 0.57 8.41 -23.85
N GLN A 76 -0.06 9.36 -23.16
CA GLN A 76 -1.12 10.20 -23.73
C GLN A 76 -0.88 11.69 -23.52
N LEU A 77 0.31 12.17 -23.86
CA LEU A 77 0.60 13.61 -24.01
C LEU A 77 1.53 13.80 -25.22
N SER A 78 1.03 13.59 -26.44
CA SER A 78 1.51 14.22 -27.69
C SER A 78 0.70 13.71 -28.88
N ALA A 79 -0.55 14.19 -29.01
CA ALA A 79 -1.32 14.03 -30.24
C ALA A 79 -2.09 15.31 -30.58
N TRP A 80 -1.50 16.49 -30.33
CA TRP A 80 -1.94 17.76 -30.96
C TRP A 80 -0.75 18.71 -31.11
N ALA A 81 -0.05 18.58 -32.23
CA ALA A 81 0.68 19.68 -32.86
C ALA A 81 0.79 19.34 -34.36
N ALA A 82 -0.25 19.67 -35.10
CA ALA A 82 -0.24 19.75 -36.56
C ALA A 82 -0.48 21.21 -36.94
#